data_AF-A0A1S7UI42-F1
#
_entry.id   AF-A0A1S7UI42-F1
#
_cell.length_a   1.000
_cell.length_b   1.000
_cell.length_c   1.000
_cell.angle_alpha   90.00
_cell.angle_beta   90.00
_cell.angle_gamma   90.00
#
_symmetry.space_group_name_H-M   'P 1'
#
loop_
_entity.id
_entity.type
_entity.pdbx_description
1 polymer ?
#
loop_
_entity_poly.entity_id
_entity_poly.type
_entity_poly.pdbx_seq_one_letter_code
_entity_poly.pdbx_strand_id
1 'polypeptide(L)'
;MATTRAWLDPKEHSVEGHTKQCILTFNNSIIWGPTSCHENTVQLRDALVKADPRFNIILMDKPPTTEGHTAYISVSAHGTVYLNRLNTHQNMAGLCEAIHNAQQ
;
A
#
# COMPACT_ATOMS: atom_id res chain seq x y z
N MET A 1 -19.77 -3.62 10.02
CA MET A 1 -19.15 -3.93 8.71
C MET A 1 -17.75 -4.44 8.98
N ALA A 2 -17.20 -5.39 8.23
CA ALA A 2 -15.82 -5.79 8.50
C ALA A 2 -14.86 -4.77 7.89
N THR A 3 -13.85 -4.42 8.66
CA THR A 3 -12.87 -3.38 8.35
C THR A 3 -11.69 -4.00 7.64
N THR A 4 -11.21 -3.34 6.59
CA THR A 4 -9.96 -3.70 5.90
C THR A 4 -8.82 -3.15 6.73
N ARG A 5 -7.84 -3.99 7.04
CA ARG A 5 -6.67 -3.60 7.80
C ARG A 5 -5.43 -3.76 6.93
N ALA A 6 -4.65 -2.70 6.84
CA ALA A 6 -3.27 -2.74 6.39
C ALA A 6 -2.33 -2.42 7.57
N TRP A 7 -1.18 -3.08 7.63
CA TRP A 7 -0.18 -2.81 8.67
C TRP A 7 1.23 -3.03 8.14
N LEU A 8 2.19 -2.40 8.82
CA LEU A 8 3.61 -2.56 8.55
C LEU A 8 4.28 -3.44 9.61
N ASP A 9 5.19 -4.30 9.15
CA ASP A 9 6.12 -5.05 9.99
C ASP A 9 7.56 -4.57 9.69
N PRO A 10 8.43 -4.39 10.70
CA PRO A 10 9.82 -3.97 10.46
C PRO A 10 10.61 -5.05 9.69
N LYS A 11 11.60 -4.61 8.91
CA LYS A 11 12.49 -5.47 8.14
C LYS A 11 13.92 -4.92 8.13
N GLU A 12 14.91 -5.80 7.90
CA GLU A 12 16.29 -5.38 7.61
C GLU A 12 16.37 -4.52 6.35
N HIS A 13 17.14 -3.44 6.41
CA HIS A 13 17.24 -2.46 5.33
C HIS A 13 17.78 -3.09 4.03
N SER A 14 17.06 -2.95 2.93
CA SER A 14 17.51 -3.35 1.59
C SER A 14 17.26 -2.23 0.59
N VAL A 15 18.17 -2.01 -0.37
CA VAL A 15 18.01 -0.96 -1.39
C VAL A 15 17.38 -1.52 -2.67
N GLU A 16 16.39 -0.81 -3.22
CA GLU A 16 15.75 -1.14 -4.50
C GLU A 16 15.50 0.14 -5.30
N GLY A 17 15.59 0.08 -6.63
CA GLY A 17 15.28 1.20 -7.50
C GLY A 17 13.78 1.48 -7.57
N HIS A 18 13.41 2.75 -7.51
CA HIS A 18 12.04 3.24 -7.54
C HIS A 18 11.73 3.95 -8.84
N THR A 19 10.80 3.42 -9.63
CA THR A 19 10.39 4.02 -10.93
C THR A 19 8.93 4.46 -10.95
N LYS A 20 8.18 4.23 -9.87
CA LYS A 20 6.73 4.47 -9.81
C LYS A 20 6.34 5.40 -8.66
N GLN A 21 5.18 6.01 -8.81
CA GLN A 21 4.47 6.70 -7.74
C GLN A 21 3.04 6.18 -7.69
N CYS A 22 2.39 6.25 -6.53
CA CYS A 22 1.02 5.80 -6.38
C CYS A 22 0.15 6.77 -5.59
N ILE A 23 -1.15 6.71 -5.88
CA ILE A 23 -2.23 7.31 -5.09
C ILE A 23 -3.19 6.22 -4.64
N LEU A 24 -3.73 6.36 -3.43
CA LEU A 24 -4.79 5.51 -2.87
C LEU A 24 -6.12 6.24 -3.00
N THR A 25 -7.12 5.51 -3.49
CA THR A 25 -8.50 6.00 -3.57
C THR A 25 -9.45 5.13 -2.77
N PHE A 26 -10.51 5.74 -2.23
CA PHE A 26 -11.66 5.08 -1.64
C PHE A 26 -12.94 5.64 -2.25
N ASN A 27 -13.81 4.78 -2.82
CA ASN A 27 -14.98 5.20 -3.60
C ASN A 27 -14.64 6.29 -4.64
N ASN A 28 -13.56 6.06 -5.40
CA ASN A 28 -13.04 6.99 -6.42
C ASN A 28 -12.54 8.35 -5.90
N SER A 29 -12.56 8.61 -4.59
CA SER A 29 -11.96 9.80 -3.99
C SER A 29 -10.52 9.52 -3.58
N ILE A 30 -9.59 10.43 -3.88
CA ILE A 30 -8.19 10.32 -3.43
C ILE A 30 -8.16 10.53 -1.92
N ILE A 31 -7.60 9.57 -1.20
CA ILE A 31 -7.45 9.63 0.27
C ILE A 31 -6.00 9.65 0.73
N TRP A 32 -5.04 9.34 -0.16
CA TRP A 32 -3.61 9.41 0.14
C TRP A 32 -2.75 9.42 -1.14
N GLY A 33 -1.59 10.08 -1.09
CA GLY A 33 -0.64 10.24 -2.20
C GLY A 33 -0.76 11.58 -2.94
N PRO A 34 0.02 11.79 -4.02
CA PRO A 34 0.98 10.85 -4.60
C PRO A 34 2.21 10.62 -3.71
N THR A 35 2.76 9.40 -3.73
CA THR A 35 4.04 9.09 -3.09
C THR A 35 4.87 8.11 -3.93
N SER A 36 6.18 8.05 -3.70
CA SER A 36 7.06 7.04 -4.29
C SER A 36 6.63 5.63 -3.92
N CYS A 37 6.53 4.76 -4.93
CA CYS A 37 6.20 3.36 -4.74
C CYS A 37 6.95 2.45 -5.72
N HIS A 38 6.91 1.15 -5.46
CA HIS A 38 7.58 0.15 -6.29
C HIS A 38 6.63 -0.49 -7.29
N GLU A 39 7.18 -1.16 -8.31
CA GLU A 39 6.36 -1.95 -9.26
C GLU A 39 5.57 -3.04 -8.54
N ASN A 40 6.13 -3.60 -7.47
CA ASN A 40 5.47 -4.61 -6.64
C ASN A 40 4.17 -4.10 -5.97
N THR A 41 3.93 -2.78 -5.92
CA THR A 41 2.71 -2.15 -5.41
C THR A 41 1.45 -2.62 -6.14
N VAL A 42 1.59 -3.17 -7.35
CA VAL A 42 0.50 -3.86 -8.05
C VAL A 42 -0.11 -5.00 -7.22
N GLN A 43 0.70 -5.73 -6.46
CA GLN A 43 0.24 -6.80 -5.58
C GLN A 43 -0.57 -6.26 -4.40
N LEU A 44 -0.15 -5.11 -3.86
CA LEU A 44 -0.88 -4.41 -2.81
C LEU A 44 -2.23 -3.90 -3.32
N ARG A 45 -2.28 -3.31 -4.52
CA ARG A 45 -3.52 -2.90 -5.19
C ARG A 45 -4.48 -4.07 -5.30
N ASP A 46 -4.03 -5.18 -5.87
CA ASP A 46 -4.88 -6.33 -6.15
C ASP A 46 -5.41 -6.97 -4.87
N ALA A 47 -4.58 -7.01 -3.82
CA ALA A 47 -5.01 -7.47 -2.49
C ALA A 47 -6.04 -6.54 -1.85
N LEU A 48 -5.86 -5.22 -1.94
CA LEU A 48 -6.83 -4.25 -1.41
C LEU A 48 -8.17 -4.32 -2.13
N VAL A 49 -8.17 -4.38 -3.47
CA VAL A 49 -9.41 -4.50 -4.26
C VAL A 49 -10.16 -5.80 -3.94
N LYS A 50 -9.43 -6.91 -3.73
CA LYS A 50 -10.03 -8.19 -3.31
C LYS A 50 -10.56 -8.16 -1.88
N ALA A 51 -9.88 -7.44 -0.99
CA ALA A 51 -10.29 -7.28 0.41
C ALA A 51 -11.51 -6.36 0.54
N ASP A 52 -11.54 -5.26 -0.20
CA ASP A 52 -12.62 -4.29 -0.25
C ASP A 52 -12.58 -3.50 -1.58
N PRO A 53 -13.55 -3.71 -2.48
CA PRO A 53 -13.54 -3.13 -3.83
C PRO A 53 -13.73 -1.60 -3.85
N ARG A 54 -14.03 -0.97 -2.71
CA ARG A 54 -14.05 0.49 -2.58
C ARG A 54 -12.65 1.08 -2.63
N PHE A 55 -11.62 0.31 -2.23
CA PHE A 55 -10.24 0.74 -2.34
C PHE A 55 -9.65 0.44 -3.72
N ASN A 56 -8.80 1.35 -4.18
CA ASN A 56 -7.96 1.12 -5.34
C ASN A 56 -6.64 1.90 -5.21
N ILE A 57 -5.59 1.41 -5.85
CA ILE A 57 -4.31 2.11 -5.99
C ILE A 57 -4.07 2.38 -7.47
N ILE A 58 -3.81 3.64 -7.81
CA ILE A 58 -3.41 4.03 -9.16
C ILE A 58 -1.89 4.21 -9.15
N LEU A 59 -1.21 3.47 -10.04
CA LEU A 59 0.23 3.57 -10.24
C LEU A 59 0.51 4.47 -11.44
N MET A 60 1.50 5.34 -11.31
CA MET A 60 1.96 6.25 -12.35
C MET A 60 3.49 6.17 -12.45
N ASP A 61 4.03 6.49 -13.62
CA ASP A 61 5.47 6.59 -13.81
C ASP A 61 6.05 7.83 -13.12
N LYS A 62 7.30 7.74 -12.68
CA LYS A 62 8.12 8.86 -12.20
C LYS A 62 9.58 8.68 -12.62
N PRO A 63 10.41 9.75 -12.58
CA PRO A 63 11.85 9.61 -12.74
C PRO A 63 12.45 8.63 -11.71
N PRO A 64 13.45 7.82 -12.11
CA PRO A 64 14.03 6.81 -11.23
C PRO A 64 14.72 7.43 -10.03
N THR A 65 14.44 6.90 -8.84
CA THR A 65 15.16 7.19 -7.60
C THR A 65 15.66 5.89 -6.98
N THR A 66 16.59 5.96 -6.03
CA THR A 66 17.01 4.80 -5.23
C THR A 66 16.56 5.04 -3.80
N GLU A 67 15.67 4.20 -3.26
CA GLU A 67 15.23 4.34 -1.88
C GLU A 67 15.17 2.94 -1.21
N GLY A 68 15.48 2.89 0.09
CA GLY A 68 15.67 1.62 0.81
C GLY A 68 14.40 1.09 1.46
N HIS A 69 13.99 -0.14 1.10
CA HIS A 69 12.93 -0.84 1.82
C HIS A 69 13.33 -1.09 3.27
N THR A 70 12.42 -0.77 4.18
CA THR A 70 12.62 -0.89 5.64
C THR A 70 11.46 -1.61 6.33
N ALA A 71 10.44 -2.02 5.59
CA ALA A 71 9.25 -2.64 6.14
C ALA A 71 8.66 -3.70 5.20
N TYR A 72 7.81 -4.55 5.77
CA TYR A 72 6.84 -5.35 5.05
C TYR A 72 5.45 -4.75 5.23
N ILE A 73 4.58 -4.87 4.24
CA ILE A 73 3.15 -4.53 4.34
C ILE A 73 2.27 -5.75 4.13
N SER A 74 1.21 -5.84 4.92
CA SER A 74 0.22 -6.92 4.85
C SER A 74 -1.19 -6.33 4.82
N VAL A 75 -2.15 -7.09 4.28
CA VAL A 75 -3.56 -6.69 4.16
C VAL A 75 -4.46 -7.86 4.60
N SER A 76 -5.43 -7.56 5.44
CA SER A 76 -6.50 -8.50 5.81
C SER A 76 -7.87 -7.82 5.82
N ALA A 77 -8.91 -8.60 5.57
CA ALA A 77 -10.30 -8.20 5.76
C ALA A 77 -11.13 -9.44 6.09
N HIS A 78 -12.17 -9.28 6.90
CA HIS A 78 -13.09 -10.38 7.27
C HIS A 78 -12.38 -11.65 7.81
N GLY A 79 -11.26 -11.49 8.53
CA GLY A 79 -10.47 -12.61 9.06
C GLY A 79 -9.61 -13.37 8.01
N THR A 80 -9.61 -12.92 6.75
CA THR A 80 -8.79 -13.47 5.67
C THR A 80 -7.60 -12.55 5.38
N VAL A 81 -6.41 -13.13 5.22
CA VAL A 81 -5.20 -12.40 4.80
C VAL A 81 -5.11 -12.43 3.27
N TYR A 82 -5.14 -11.26 2.65
CA TYR A 82 -5.09 -11.09 1.18
C TYR A 82 -3.68 -10.78 0.68
N LEU A 83 -2.84 -10.20 1.55
CA LEU A 83 -1.44 -9.96 1.29
C LEU A 83 -0.65 -10.21 2.58
N ASN A 84 0.41 -10.99 2.48
CA ASN A 84 1.28 -11.31 3.60
C ASN A 84 2.71 -10.88 3.29
N ARG A 85 3.18 -9.83 3.97
CA ARG A 85 4.55 -9.35 3.97
C ARG A 85 5.16 -9.01 2.60
N LEU A 86 4.54 -8.08 1.88
CA LEU A 86 5.14 -7.48 0.68
C LEU A 86 6.23 -6.47 1.04
N ASN A 87 7.38 -6.50 0.36
CA ASN A 87 8.47 -5.55 0.57
C ASN A 87 8.03 -4.10 0.34
N THR A 88 8.30 -3.22 1.31
CA THR A 88 7.95 -1.80 1.24
C THR A 88 8.81 -0.89 2.13
N HIS A 89 8.36 0.34 2.34
CA HIS A 89 9.00 1.38 3.14
C HIS A 89 8.14 1.78 4.33
N GLN A 90 8.77 2.39 5.34
CA GLN A 90 8.04 3.02 6.44
C GLN A 90 7.12 4.17 6.01
N ASN A 91 7.38 4.81 4.86
CA ASN A 91 6.52 5.87 4.32
C ASN A 91 5.09 5.38 3.97
N MET A 92 4.88 4.07 3.88
CA MET A 92 3.56 3.45 3.70
C MET A 92 2.70 3.48 4.97
N ALA A 93 3.23 3.96 6.10
CA ALA A 93 2.44 4.13 7.32
C ALA A 93 1.21 5.03 7.06
N GLY A 94 1.38 6.10 6.27
CA GLY A 94 0.28 6.97 5.87
C GLY A 94 -0.78 6.26 5.01
N LEU A 95 -0.40 5.25 4.22
CA LEU A 95 -1.36 4.42 3.50
C LEU A 95 -2.18 3.56 4.46
N CYS A 96 -1.53 2.93 5.46
CA CYS A 96 -2.22 2.14 6.47
C CYS A 96 -3.22 2.98 7.27
N GLU A 97 -2.82 4.19 7.66
CA GLU A 97 -3.68 5.15 8.34
C GLU A 97 -4.86 5.61 7.47
N ALA A 98 -4.62 5.94 6.20
CA ALA A 98 -5.67 6.35 5.27
C ALA A 98 -6.73 5.23 5.07
N ILE A 99 -6.30 3.97 4.98
CA ILE A 99 -7.21 2.81 4.91
C ILE A 99 -8.08 2.72 6.16
N HIS A 100 -7.47 2.86 7.35
CA HIS A 100 -8.20 2.80 8.61
C HIS A 100 -9.24 3.93 8.73
N ASN A 101 -8.87 5.15 8.37
CA ASN A 101 -9.71 6.34 8.50
C ASN A 101 -10.86 6.38 7.49
N ALA A 102 -10.66 5.87 6.27
CA ALA A 102 -11.68 5.88 5.22
C ALA A 102 -12.89 4.98 5.51
N GLN A 103 -12.79 4.08 6.49
CA GLN A 103 -13.82 3.11 6.83
C GLN A 103 -14.51 3.39 8.18
N GLN A 104 -14.20 4.51 8.83
CA GLN A 104 -14.95 5.02 9.99
C GLN A 104 -16.25 5.69 9.53
#